data_AF-A0A2U9CTT0-F1
#
_entry.id   AF-A0A2U9CTT0-F1
#
_cell.length_a   1.000
_cell.length_b   1.000
_cell.length_c   1.000
_cell.angle_alpha   90.00
_cell.angle_beta   90.00
_cell.angle_gamma   90.00
#
_symmetry.space_group_name_H-M   'P 1'
#
loop_
_entity.id
_entity.type
_entity.pdbx_description
1 polymer ?
#
loop_
_entity_poly.entity_id
_entity_poly.type
_entity_poly.pdbx_seq_one_letter_code
_entity_poly.pdbx_strand_id
1 'polypeptide(L)' 'MSLHCDDVKAGRECVIKGVGIYMGEDPENLVREYVGLDENAINEAIEDTTIGVYVVKEDASSDEPEDIRVVLEGMKV' A
#
# COMPACT_ATOMS: atom_id res chain seq x y z
N MET A 1 26.90 -4.24 -17.42
CA MET A 1 25.98 -5.13 -16.69
C MET A 1 24.68 -4.36 -16.53
N SER A 2 23.71 -4.58 -17.43
CA SER A 2 22.40 -3.94 -17.29
C SER A 2 21.67 -4.71 -16.21
N LEU A 3 21.42 -4.10 -15.05
CA LEU A 3 20.37 -4.59 -14.14
C LEU A 3 19.11 -4.71 -14.99
N HIS A 4 18.51 -5.90 -15.06
CA HIS A 4 17.25 -6.04 -15.74
C HIS A 4 16.23 -5.21 -14.95
N CYS A 5 15.26 -4.58 -15.62
CA CYS A 5 14.20 -3.82 -14.93
C CYS A 5 13.51 -4.69 -13.86
N ASP A 6 13.47 -6.00 -14.08
CA ASP A 6 12.92 -6.99 -13.16
C ASP A 6 13.74 -7.16 -11.89
N ASP A 7 15.07 -7.06 -11.95
CA ASP A 7 15.94 -7.08 -10.76
C ASP A 7 15.65 -5.86 -9.86
N VAL A 8 15.42 -4.71 -10.48
CA VAL A 8 15.09 -3.47 -9.78
C VAL A 8 13.71 -3.57 -9.12
N LYS A 9 12.71 -4.14 -9.81
CA LYS A 9 11.37 -4.37 -9.25
C LYS A 9 11.41 -5.35 -8.09
N ALA A 10 12.08 -6.49 -8.25
CA ALA A 10 12.25 -7.48 -7.21
C ALA A 10 13.00 -6.90 -5.99
N GLY A 11 14.03 -6.08 -6.24
CA GLY A 11 14.75 -5.36 -5.17
C GLY A 11 13.85 -4.39 -4.40
N ARG A 12 13.03 -3.60 -5.11
CA ARG A 12 12.05 -2.69 -4.48
C ARG A 12 11.02 -3.44 -3.65
N GLU A 13 10.45 -4.50 -4.20
CA GLU A 13 9.47 -5.34 -3.49
C GLU A 13 10.07 -5.94 -2.22
N CYS A 14 11.29 -6.48 -2.32
CA CYS A 14 12.01 -7.06 -1.18
C CYS A 14 12.22 -6.03 -0.06
N VAL A 15 12.65 -4.81 -0.41
CA VAL A 15 12.86 -3.73 0.57
C VAL A 15 11.55 -3.36 1.25
N ILE A 16 10.46 -3.14 0.50
CA ILE A 16 9.17 -2.73 1.06
C ILE A 16 8.60 -3.83 1.98
N LYS A 17 8.63 -5.10 1.55
CA LYS A 17 8.23 -6.24 2.39
C LYS A 17 9.08 -6.36 3.66
N GLY A 18 10.38 -6.16 3.53
CA GLY A 18 11.30 -6.14 4.67
C GLY A 18 10.98 -5.04 5.69
N VAL A 19 10.59 -3.85 5.24
CA VAL A 19 10.14 -2.77 6.13
C VAL A 19 8.85 -3.14 6.85
N GLY A 20 7.87 -3.73 6.14
CA GLY A 20 6.64 -4.25 6.76
C GLY A 20 6.93 -5.22 7.90
N ILE A 21 7.76 -6.23 7.62
CA ILE A 21 8.16 -7.23 8.62
C ILE A 21 8.90 -6.58 9.80
N TYR A 22 9.80 -5.62 9.55
CA TYR A 22 10.53 -4.92 10.60
C TYR A 22 9.59 -4.16 11.56
N MET A 23 8.51 -3.58 11.03
CA MET A 23 7.51 -2.87 11.82
C MET A 23 6.47 -3.80 12.46
N GLY A 24 6.53 -5.11 12.19
CA GLY A 24 5.59 -6.09 12.75
C GLY A 24 4.33 -6.29 11.91
N GLU A 25 4.28 -5.77 10.68
CA GLU A 25 3.19 -6.03 9.74
C GLU A 25 3.35 -7.33 8.98
N ASP A 26 2.21 -7.89 8.60
CA ASP A 26 2.17 -8.99 7.65
C ASP A 26 2.47 -8.43 6.24
N PRO A 27 3.53 -8.91 5.56
CA PRO A 27 3.87 -8.44 4.22
C PRO A 27 2.75 -8.69 3.18
N GLU A 28 1.82 -9.62 3.43
CA GLU A 28 0.66 -9.85 2.57
C GLU A 28 -0.41 -8.76 2.74
N ASN A 29 -0.40 -8.02 3.87
CA ASN A 29 -1.33 -6.93 4.15
C ASN A 29 -0.81 -5.55 3.73
N LEU A 30 0.42 -5.47 3.19
CA LEU A 30 1.07 -4.21 2.84
C LEU A 30 0.36 -3.42 1.74
N VAL A 31 -0.40 -4.07 0.85
CA VAL A 31 -1.11 -3.39 -0.24
C VAL A 31 -2.61 -3.69 -0.12
N ARG A 32 -3.42 -2.64 -0.02
CA ARG A 32 -4.89 -2.73 0.00
C ARG A 32 -5.51 -1.86 -1.08
N GLU A 33 -6.69 -2.25 -1.56
CA GLU A 33 -7.47 -1.48 -2.52
C GLU A 33 -8.82 -1.11 -1.90
N TYR A 34 -9.14 0.19 -1.94
CA TYR A 34 -10.39 0.73 -1.45
C TYR A 34 -11.15 1.34 -2.63
N VAL A 35 -12.37 0.84 -2.85
CA VAL A 35 -13.20 1.22 -4.00
C VAL A 35 -14.50 1.82 -3.51
N GLY A 36 -14.81 3.04 -3.95
CA GLY A 36 -16.06 3.72 -3.59
C GLY A 36 -16.23 3.98 -2.09
N LEU A 37 -15.13 3.98 -1.32
CA LEU A 37 -15.14 4.31 0.10
C LEU A 37 -14.90 5.81 0.30
N ASP A 38 -15.64 6.42 1.22
CA ASP A 38 -15.39 7.78 1.64
C ASP A 38 -14.17 7.88 2.60
N GLU A 39 -13.70 9.11 2.82
CA GLU A 39 -12.54 9.41 3.69
C GLU A 39 -12.69 8.86 5.12
N ASN A 40 -13.90 8.82 5.68
CA ASN A 40 -14.12 8.34 7.04
C ASN A 40 -14.03 6.81 7.11
N ALA A 41 -14.64 6.11 6.16
CA ALA A 41 -14.51 4.65 6.03
C ALA A 41 -13.04 4.23 5.81
N ILE A 42 -12.27 5.01 5.04
CA ILE A 42 -10.83 4.77 4.86
C ILE A 42 -10.08 4.99 6.19
N ASN A 43 -10.39 6.06 6.93
CA ASN A 43 -9.73 6.32 8.23
C ASN A 43 -9.95 5.17 9.22
N GLU A 44 -11.18 4.66 9.32
CA GLU A 44 -11.50 3.50 10.17
C GLU A 44 -10.75 2.24 9.71
N ALA A 45 -10.64 2.01 8.40
CA ALA A 45 -9.98 0.83 7.84
C ALA A 45 -8.45 0.81 8.05
N ILE A 46 -7.83 1.98 8.26
CA ILE A 46 -6.38 2.11 8.43
C ILE A 46 -5.95 2.34 9.88
N GLU A 47 -6.88 2.56 10.82
CA GLU A 47 -6.60 2.95 12.22
C GLU A 47 -5.57 2.03 12.90
N ASP A 48 -5.74 0.72 12.74
CA ASP A 48 -4.86 -0.30 13.34
C ASP A 48 -3.67 -0.69 12.43
N THR A 49 -3.46 -0.01 11.30
CA THR A 49 -2.39 -0.36 10.36
C THR A 49 -1.08 0.29 10.77
N THR A 50 -0.05 -0.52 11.00
CA THR A 50 1.28 -0.04 11.39
C THR A 50 2.05 0.50 10.19
N ILE A 51 2.01 -0.19 9.04
CA ILE A 51 2.48 0.33 7.74
C ILE A 51 1.70 -0.29 6.59
N GLY A 52 1.34 0.51 5.60
CA GLY A 52 0.68 0.01 4.41
C GLY A 52 0.70 1.01 3.26
N VAL A 53 0.46 0.50 2.07
CA VAL A 53 0.15 1.26 0.87
C VAL A 53 -1.28 0.91 0.51
N TYR A 54 -2.09 1.92 0.18
CA TYR A 54 -3.42 1.66 -0.30
C TYR A 54 -3.77 2.48 -1.51
N VAL A 55 -4.57 1.86 -2.39
CA VAL A 55 -5.04 2.43 -3.64
C VAL A 55 -6.48 2.87 -3.46
N VAL A 56 -6.77 4.12 -3.82
CA VAL A 56 -8.13 4.65 -3.85
C VAL A 56 -8.63 4.62 -5.28
N LYS A 57 -9.85 4.10 -5.47
CA LYS A 57 -10.56 4.14 -6.75
C LYS A 57 -11.97 4.66 -6.58
N GLU A 58 -12.40 5.46 -7.54
CA GLU A 58 -13.79 5.94 -7.64
C GLU A 58 -14.76 4.76 -7.82
N ASP A 59 -14.47 3.88 -8.79
CA ASP A 59 -15.29 2.71 -9.13
C ASP A 59 -14.43 1.46 -9.42
N ALA A 60 -15.02 0.28 -9.25
CA ALA A 60 -14.35 -1.02 -9.47
C ALA A 60 -13.96 -1.26 -10.94
N SER A 61 -14.57 -0.51 -11.86
CA SER A 61 -14.27 -0.56 -13.29
C SER A 61 -13.13 0.36 -13.72
N SER A 62 -12.57 1.17 -12.81
CA SER A 62 -11.44 2.04 -13.14
C SER A 62 -10.14 1.25 -13.15
N ASP A 63 -9.50 1.21 -14.32
CA ASP A 63 -8.15 0.64 -14.49
C ASP A 63 -7.07 1.55 -13.87
N GLU A 64 -7.34 2.86 -13.79
CA GLU A 64 -6.43 3.84 -13.20
C GLU A 64 -6.82 4.14 -11.74
N PRO A 65 -5.84 4.13 -10.81
CA PRO A 65 -6.08 4.56 -9.45
C PRO A 65 -6.34 6.07 -9.41
N GLU A 66 -7.30 6.51 -8.59
CA GLU A 66 -7.50 7.93 -8.30
C GLU A 66 -6.32 8.45 -7.47
N ASP A 67 -5.89 7.66 -6.48
CA ASP A 67 -4.78 8.01 -5.60
C ASP A 67 -4.07 6.75 -5.06
N ILE A 68 -2.82 6.92 -4.66
CA ILE A 68 -2.01 5.91 -3.97
C ILE A 68 -1.43 6.54 -2.72
N ARG A 69 -1.80 6.03 -1.56
CA ARG A 69 -1.47 6.61 -0.25
C ARG A 69 -0.66 5.64 0.60
N VAL A 70 0.15 6.20 1.49
CA VAL A 70 0.90 5.44 2.49
C VAL A 70 0.30 5.72 3.87
N VAL A 71 0.17 4.68 4.69
CA VAL A 71 -0.15 4.78 6.11
C VAL A 71 1.03 4.35 6.95
N LEU A 72 1.30 5.09 8.02
CA LEU A 72 2.22 4.74 9.10
C LEU A 72 1.51 4.96 10.44
N GLU A 73 1.38 3.92 11.25
CA GLU A 73 0.76 3.98 12.60
C GLU A 73 -0.64 4.63 12.56
N GLY A 74 -1.48 4.23 11.60
CA GLY A 74 -2.80 4.79 11.37
C GLY A 74 -2.82 6.21 10.76
N MET A 75 -1.66 6.81 10.48
CA MET A 75 -1.54 8.15 9.90
C MET A 75 -1.23 8.12 8.40
N LYS A 76 -1.98 8.90 7.62
CA LYS A 76 -1.71 9.14 6.19
C LYS A 76 -0.46 10.02 6.04
N VAL A 77 0.47 9.65 5.13
CA VAL A 77 1.75 10.34 4.86
C VAL A 77 1.76 10.99 3.48
#